data_AF-A0A955JAV3-F1
#
_entry.id   AF-A0A955JAV3-F1
#
_cell.length_a   1.000
_cell.length_b   1.000
_cell.length_c   1.000
_cell.angle_alpha   90.00
_cell.angle_beta   90.00
_cell.angle_gamma   90.00
#
_symmetry.space_group_name_H-M   'P 1'
#
loop_
_entity.id
_entity.type
_entity.pdbx_description
1 polymer ?
#
loop_
_entity_poly.entity_id
_entity_poly.type
_entity_poly.pdbx_seq_one_letter_code
_entity_poly.pdbx_strand_id
1 'polypeptide(L)'
;PEETLGGSVAYMAPEQVRALSPFHDDEAAQMDGRADLYALGVLLVELLTGELPWPERTPPRDGDWRPFVEQLLDDRRQAARPTLPAGTPPSLVRAISAALAYEPRDRPADGATLARRLRLALHPEVERLVEQADRGWPGLVRRNPTTALLAAIALPSVVLGTLNVLYNLRAVIEKDPAWGSFQQQVGLVNAVAYAFGLGLLAWLARPFARAVRADIAGQAVAPGDVATALDLPRRAACVVLPLWVLGGLAFPVWRSLEGGDVSGAAWSHFVVSNTLFGVLAATGAFFNAATVIVVGALAPVLAPPRPVPWPDAAAKRLQRRAQVCFGASVAVPFVSVVANTFMPHDEQAVYLVLGLLGVVAFGLAWLLHDLVRRTLEALRRATADEAGGGR
;
A
#
# COMPACT_ATOMS: atom_id res chain seq x y z
N PRO A 1 -7.43 -28.43 -48.04
CA PRO A 1 -6.71 -28.81 -46.80
C PRO A 1 -5.38 -28.04 -46.59
N GLU A 2 -4.81 -27.43 -47.63
CA GLU A 2 -3.52 -26.70 -47.55
C GLU A 2 -3.62 -25.27 -46.98
N GLU A 3 -4.75 -24.57 -47.16
CA GLU A 3 -4.92 -23.19 -46.65
C GLU A 3 -4.98 -23.11 -45.11
N THR A 4 -5.39 -24.18 -44.43
CA THR A 4 -5.53 -24.19 -42.97
C THR A 4 -4.20 -24.35 -42.21
N LEU A 5 -3.18 -24.94 -42.85
CA LEU A 5 -1.87 -25.17 -42.23
C LEU A 5 -1.04 -23.89 -42.15
N GLY A 6 -1.06 -23.06 -43.19
CA GLY A 6 -0.31 -21.79 -43.21
C GLY A 6 -0.75 -20.83 -42.10
N GLY A 7 -2.06 -20.65 -41.94
CA GLY A 7 -2.63 -19.81 -40.89
C GLY A 7 -2.31 -20.31 -39.49
N SER A 8 -2.38 -21.63 -39.24
CA SER A 8 -2.10 -22.18 -37.91
C SER A 8 -0.61 -22.14 -37.54
N VAL A 9 0.30 -22.36 -38.48
CA VAL A 9 1.76 -22.35 -38.26
C VAL A 9 2.24 -20.98 -37.76
N ALA A 10 1.61 -19.90 -38.22
CA ALA A 10 1.94 -18.54 -37.80
C ALA A 10 1.74 -18.30 -36.30
N TYR A 11 0.90 -19.07 -35.59
CA TYR A 11 0.63 -18.90 -34.16
C TYR A 11 1.24 -20.02 -33.29
N MET A 12 1.82 -21.06 -33.91
CA MET A 12 2.38 -22.20 -33.19
C MET A 12 3.48 -21.79 -32.21
N ALA A 13 3.41 -22.35 -31.01
CA ALA A 13 4.43 -22.24 -29.99
C ALA A 13 5.74 -22.94 -30.40
N PRO A 14 6.90 -22.59 -29.83
CA PRO A 14 8.19 -23.22 -30.10
C PRO A 14 8.16 -24.76 -30.07
N GLU A 15 7.53 -25.33 -29.06
CA GLU A 15 7.37 -26.78 -28.89
C GLU A 15 6.49 -27.41 -29.98
N GLN A 16 5.44 -26.71 -30.44
CA GLN A 16 4.61 -27.16 -31.56
C GLN A 16 5.40 -27.13 -32.87
N VAL A 17 6.23 -26.11 -33.06
CA VAL A 17 7.11 -26.01 -34.24
C VAL A 17 8.17 -27.12 -34.25
N ARG A 18 8.75 -27.49 -33.09
CA ARG A 18 9.69 -28.62 -32.99
C ARG A 18 9.02 -29.95 -33.37
N ALA A 19 7.76 -30.14 -32.96
CA ALA A 19 6.98 -31.33 -33.26
C ALA A 19 6.62 -31.47 -34.77
N LEU A 20 6.76 -30.41 -35.58
CA LEU A 20 6.64 -30.51 -37.04
C LEU A 20 7.83 -31.25 -37.68
N SER A 21 8.95 -31.42 -36.97
CA SER A 21 10.11 -32.15 -37.46
C SER A 21 9.87 -33.66 -37.43
N PRO A 22 10.02 -34.40 -38.54
CA PRO A 22 9.79 -35.86 -38.63
C PRO A 22 10.82 -36.73 -37.87
N PHE A 23 11.54 -36.15 -36.91
CA PHE A 23 12.64 -36.77 -36.17
C PHE A 23 12.46 -36.71 -34.64
N HIS A 24 11.34 -36.15 -34.15
CA HIS A 24 11.03 -36.02 -32.72
C HIS A 24 9.67 -36.65 -32.39
N ASP A 25 9.54 -37.97 -32.60
CA ASP A 25 8.30 -38.72 -32.30
C ASP A 25 7.92 -38.72 -30.80
N ASP A 26 8.89 -38.46 -29.90
CA ASP A 26 8.69 -38.52 -28.45
C ASP A 26 8.22 -37.19 -27.81
N GLU A 27 8.24 -36.05 -28.52
CA GLU A 27 7.94 -34.72 -27.94
C GLU A 27 6.44 -34.33 -28.00
N ALA A 28 5.63 -34.98 -28.83
CA ALA A 28 4.20 -34.69 -28.96
C ALA A 28 3.41 -34.91 -27.66
N ALA A 29 3.92 -35.75 -26.75
CA ALA A 29 3.27 -36.09 -25.48
C ALA A 29 3.41 -35.02 -24.37
N GLN A 30 4.17 -33.94 -24.59
CA GLN A 30 4.41 -32.87 -23.60
C GLN A 30 3.75 -31.52 -23.95
N MET A 31 2.81 -31.49 -24.90
CA MET A 31 2.06 -30.28 -25.21
C MET A 31 1.04 -29.97 -24.10
N ASP A 32 1.36 -28.97 -23.26
CA ASP A 32 0.44 -28.45 -22.25
C ASP A 32 -0.38 -27.26 -22.78
N GLY A 33 -1.38 -26.79 -22.01
CA GLY A 33 -2.22 -25.65 -22.38
C GLY A 33 -1.48 -24.30 -22.50
N ARG A 34 -0.16 -24.25 -22.27
CA ARG A 34 0.65 -23.02 -22.43
C ARG A 34 1.01 -22.76 -23.89
N ALA A 35 0.84 -23.74 -24.78
CA ALA A 35 0.90 -23.49 -26.22
C ALA A 35 -0.23 -22.55 -26.67
N ASP A 36 -1.44 -22.73 -26.14
CA ASP A 36 -2.58 -21.84 -26.40
C ASP A 36 -2.33 -20.42 -25.87
N LEU A 37 -1.64 -20.30 -24.72
CA LEU A 37 -1.25 -19.00 -24.18
C LEU A 37 -0.24 -18.29 -25.07
N TYR A 38 0.68 -19.03 -25.69
CA TYR A 38 1.62 -18.48 -26.67
C TYR A 38 0.89 -17.96 -27.90
N ALA A 39 -0.01 -18.78 -28.47
CA ALA A 39 -0.82 -18.40 -29.63
C ALA A 39 -1.67 -17.14 -29.35
N LEU A 40 -2.28 -17.05 -28.16
CA LEU A 40 -2.97 -15.84 -27.71
C LEU A 40 -2.01 -14.64 -27.59
N GLY A 41 -0.78 -14.84 -27.12
CA GLY A 41 0.24 -13.81 -27.09
C GLY A 41 0.56 -13.24 -28.47
N VAL A 42 0.68 -14.11 -29.48
CA VAL A 42 0.90 -13.72 -30.89
C VAL A 42 -0.30 -12.92 -31.40
N LEU A 43 -1.51 -13.43 -31.18
CA LEU A 43 -2.75 -12.75 -31.58
C LEU A 43 -2.87 -11.36 -30.93
N LEU A 44 -2.48 -11.20 -29.66
CA LEU A 44 -2.50 -9.90 -29.00
C LEU A 44 -1.52 -8.89 -29.62
N VAL A 45 -0.35 -9.35 -30.07
CA VAL A 45 0.58 -8.48 -30.81
C VAL A 45 -0.03 -8.07 -32.14
N GLU A 46 -0.59 -9.01 -32.89
CA GLU A 46 -1.24 -8.76 -34.17
C GLU A 46 -2.43 -7.80 -34.03
N LEU A 47 -3.27 -7.97 -33.01
CA LEU A 47 -4.38 -7.06 -32.74
C LEU A 47 -3.91 -5.64 -32.40
N LEU A 48 -2.74 -5.48 -31.77
CA LEU A 48 -2.20 -4.17 -31.38
C LEU A 48 -1.44 -3.47 -32.50
N THR A 49 -0.84 -4.23 -33.42
CA THR A 49 0.08 -3.71 -34.43
C THR A 49 -0.47 -3.81 -35.85
N GLY A 50 -1.44 -4.70 -36.09
CA GLY A 50 -1.91 -5.10 -37.41
C GLY A 50 -1.02 -6.12 -38.11
N GLU A 51 0.09 -6.53 -37.50
CA GLU A 51 1.11 -7.40 -38.11
C GLU A 51 1.54 -8.52 -37.14
N LEU A 52 1.99 -9.65 -37.67
CA LEU A 52 2.61 -10.69 -36.86
C LEU A 52 3.92 -10.17 -36.22
N PRO A 53 4.36 -10.74 -35.07
CA PRO A 53 5.63 -10.34 -34.44
C PRO A 53 6.88 -10.65 -35.29
N TRP A 54 6.71 -11.33 -36.42
CA TRP A 54 7.74 -11.74 -37.37
C TRP A 54 7.21 -11.70 -38.80
N PRO A 55 8.09 -11.70 -39.82
CA PRO A 55 7.69 -11.74 -41.22
C PRO A 55 6.87 -12.99 -41.54
N GLU A 56 5.91 -12.86 -42.46
CA GLU A 56 5.16 -14.00 -42.96
C GLU A 56 6.10 -15.01 -43.66
N ARG A 57 5.99 -16.29 -43.28
CA ARG A 57 6.85 -17.37 -43.77
C ARG A 57 5.99 -18.32 -44.60
N THR A 58 6.35 -18.53 -45.87
CA THR A 58 5.64 -19.49 -46.72
C THR A 58 6.25 -20.88 -46.56
N PRO A 59 5.46 -21.92 -46.23
CA PRO A 59 5.96 -23.28 -46.16
C PRO A 59 6.46 -23.75 -47.54
N PRO A 60 7.53 -24.55 -47.59
CA PRO A 60 8.00 -25.15 -48.84
C PRO A 60 6.90 -26.04 -49.43
N ARG A 61 6.60 -25.87 -50.74
CA ARG A 61 5.62 -26.71 -51.45
C ARG A 61 6.08 -28.15 -51.60
N ASP A 62 7.39 -28.32 -51.85
CA ASP A 62 8.08 -29.60 -51.95
C ASP A 62 9.51 -29.41 -51.39
N GLY A 63 10.06 -30.44 -50.75
CA GLY A 63 11.47 -30.46 -50.29
C GLY A 63 11.67 -30.52 -48.78
N ASP A 64 12.85 -30.09 -48.34
CA ASP A 64 13.32 -30.19 -46.96
C ASP A 64 12.67 -29.14 -46.05
N TRP A 65 11.94 -29.58 -45.03
CA TRP A 65 11.29 -28.72 -44.04
C TRP A 65 12.24 -28.18 -42.97
N ARG A 66 13.46 -28.73 -42.85
CA ARG A 66 14.42 -28.33 -41.79
C ARG A 66 14.76 -26.84 -41.81
N PRO A 67 15.12 -26.21 -42.95
CA PRO A 67 15.42 -24.78 -42.96
C PRO A 67 14.21 -23.91 -42.60
N PHE A 68 13.00 -24.36 -42.94
CA PHE A 68 11.76 -23.66 -42.61
C PHE A 68 11.47 -23.74 -41.10
N VAL A 69 11.62 -24.92 -40.48
CA VAL A 69 11.46 -25.10 -39.04
C VAL A 69 12.50 -24.29 -38.25
N GLU A 70 13.77 -24.28 -38.67
CA GLU A 70 14.83 -23.48 -38.06
C GLU A 70 14.51 -21.98 -38.08
N GLN A 71 14.03 -21.48 -39.22
CA GLN A 71 13.57 -20.10 -39.37
C GLN A 71 12.42 -19.75 -38.42
N LEU A 72 11.41 -20.61 -38.33
CA LEU A 72 10.28 -20.40 -37.40
C LEU A 72 10.75 -20.34 -35.95
N LEU A 73 11.67 -21.24 -35.56
CA LEU A 73 12.23 -21.28 -34.20
C LEU A 73 13.05 -20.03 -33.88
N ASP A 74 13.81 -19.50 -34.85
CA ASP A 74 14.57 -18.25 -34.68
C ASP A 74 13.64 -17.04 -34.51
N ASP A 75 12.54 -16.96 -35.26
CA ASP A 75 11.52 -15.92 -35.06
C ASP A 75 10.95 -15.96 -33.63
N ARG A 76 10.65 -17.17 -33.15
CA ARG A 76 10.11 -17.41 -31.80
C ARG A 76 11.10 -17.10 -30.68
N ARG A 77 12.41 -17.22 -30.91
CA ARG A 77 13.43 -16.82 -29.93
C ARG A 77 13.41 -15.31 -29.68
N GLN A 78 13.03 -14.52 -30.67
CA GLN A 78 12.99 -13.05 -30.59
C GLN A 78 11.64 -12.52 -30.08
N ALA A 79 10.58 -13.34 -30.16
CA ALA A 79 9.21 -13.00 -29.82
C ALA A 79 8.97 -12.54 -28.38
N ALA A 80 9.81 -12.96 -27.42
CA ALA A 80 9.68 -12.58 -26.01
C ALA A 80 9.88 -11.06 -25.75
N ARG A 81 10.32 -10.30 -26.78
CA ARG A 81 10.46 -8.84 -26.74
C ARG A 81 9.72 -8.23 -27.94
N PRO A 82 8.38 -8.26 -27.95
CA PRO A 82 7.61 -7.76 -29.08
C PRO A 82 7.75 -6.24 -29.22
N THR A 83 7.81 -5.76 -30.46
CA THR A 83 7.71 -4.33 -30.75
C THR A 83 6.24 -3.93 -30.68
N LEU A 84 5.89 -3.07 -29.73
CA LEU A 84 4.50 -2.66 -29.49
C LEU A 84 4.35 -1.13 -29.65
N PRO A 85 3.13 -0.63 -29.94
CA PRO A 85 2.89 0.79 -30.13
C PRO A 85 3.34 1.67 -28.94
N ALA A 86 3.76 2.90 -29.24
CA ALA A 86 4.07 3.86 -28.19
C ALA A 86 2.82 4.13 -27.32
N GLY A 87 3.00 4.07 -26.00
CA GLY A 87 1.90 4.26 -25.04
C GLY A 87 1.16 2.98 -24.62
N THR A 88 1.55 1.80 -25.11
CA THR A 88 1.06 0.54 -24.56
C THR A 88 1.34 0.45 -23.06
N PRO A 89 0.33 0.16 -22.20
CA PRO A 89 0.54 0.02 -20.77
C PRO A 89 1.63 -1.01 -20.45
N PRO A 90 2.61 -0.69 -19.58
CA PRO A 90 3.71 -1.60 -19.27
C PRO A 90 3.27 -3.00 -18.79
N SER A 91 2.14 -3.12 -18.11
CA SER A 91 1.52 -4.36 -17.65
C SER A 91 1.01 -5.20 -18.81
N LEU A 92 0.47 -4.57 -19.86
CA LEU A 92 0.10 -5.25 -21.10
C LEU A 92 1.35 -5.76 -21.82
N VAL A 93 2.40 -4.93 -21.93
CA VAL A 93 3.70 -5.35 -22.47
C VAL A 93 4.24 -6.56 -21.71
N ARG A 94 4.25 -6.52 -20.36
CA ARG A 94 4.69 -7.63 -19.51
C ARG A 94 3.83 -8.88 -19.64
N ALA A 95 2.51 -8.73 -19.82
CA ALA A 95 1.59 -9.85 -20.01
C ALA A 95 1.85 -10.56 -21.34
N ILE A 96 1.95 -9.80 -22.44
CA ILE A 96 2.24 -10.31 -23.77
C ILE A 96 3.64 -10.95 -23.81
N SER A 97 4.66 -10.25 -23.30
CA SER A 97 6.04 -10.77 -23.28
C SER A 97 6.15 -12.07 -22.49
N ALA A 98 5.40 -12.22 -21.40
CA ALA A 98 5.37 -13.46 -20.63
C ALA A 98 4.63 -14.59 -21.37
N ALA A 99 3.55 -14.28 -22.09
CA ALA A 99 2.86 -15.25 -22.93
C ALA A 99 3.75 -15.76 -24.08
N LEU A 100 4.56 -14.85 -24.65
CA LEU A 100 5.52 -15.12 -25.72
C LEU A 100 6.88 -15.66 -25.25
N ALA A 101 7.00 -16.08 -23.98
CA ALA A 101 8.25 -16.66 -23.49
C ALA A 101 8.57 -17.95 -24.26
N TYR A 102 9.84 -18.09 -24.68
CA TYR A 102 10.27 -19.21 -25.52
C TYR A 102 10.05 -20.56 -24.83
N GLU A 103 10.54 -20.69 -23.59
CA GLU A 103 10.34 -21.90 -22.78
C GLU A 103 8.94 -21.92 -22.15
N PRO A 104 8.16 -23.02 -22.29
CA PRO A 104 6.81 -23.11 -21.73
C PRO A 104 6.76 -22.81 -20.23
N ARG A 105 7.77 -23.24 -19.46
CA ARG A 105 7.84 -23.02 -18.00
C ARG A 105 7.86 -21.53 -17.59
N ASP A 106 8.34 -20.66 -18.47
CA ASP A 106 8.46 -19.21 -18.21
C ASP A 106 7.15 -18.46 -18.54
N ARG A 107 6.20 -19.13 -19.21
CA ARG A 107 4.86 -18.60 -19.48
C ARG A 107 3.97 -18.65 -18.24
N PRO A 108 2.85 -17.89 -18.22
CA PRO A 108 1.83 -18.04 -17.18
C PRO A 108 1.41 -19.50 -17.03
N ALA A 109 1.16 -19.93 -15.79
CA ALA A 109 0.84 -21.33 -15.50
C ALA A 109 -0.49 -21.79 -16.12
N ASP A 110 -1.43 -20.86 -16.28
CA ASP A 110 -2.77 -21.10 -16.82
C ASP A 110 -3.35 -19.80 -17.43
N GLY A 111 -4.46 -19.95 -18.16
CA GLY A 111 -5.19 -18.82 -18.76
C GLY A 111 -5.73 -17.84 -17.71
N ALA A 112 -6.09 -18.33 -16.51
CA ALA A 112 -6.52 -17.46 -15.42
C ALA A 112 -5.40 -16.49 -15.00
N THR A 113 -4.15 -16.94 -14.96
CA THR A 113 -2.96 -16.15 -14.63
C THR A 113 -2.68 -15.11 -15.71
N LEU A 114 -2.79 -15.47 -16.99
CA LEU A 114 -2.64 -14.50 -18.08
C LEU A 114 -3.77 -13.46 -18.06
N ALA A 115 -5.03 -13.88 -17.89
CA ALA A 115 -6.18 -12.98 -17.79
C ALA A 115 -6.03 -11.98 -16.64
N ARG A 116 -5.54 -12.41 -15.46
CA ARG A 116 -5.22 -11.50 -14.35
C ARG A 116 -4.18 -10.45 -14.71
N ARG A 117 -3.10 -10.84 -15.42
CA ARG A 117 -2.07 -9.90 -15.89
C ARG A 117 -2.63 -8.90 -16.91
N LEU A 118 -3.50 -9.35 -17.82
CA LEU A 118 -4.15 -8.48 -18.80
C LEU A 118 -5.14 -7.51 -18.14
N ARG A 119 -5.91 -7.95 -17.14
CA ARG A 119 -6.82 -7.08 -16.39
C ARG A 119 -6.10 -5.92 -15.69
N LEU A 120 -4.87 -6.13 -15.21
CA LEU A 120 -4.09 -5.04 -14.60
C LEU A 120 -3.89 -3.86 -15.58
N ALA A 121 -3.80 -4.13 -16.89
CA ALA A 121 -3.68 -3.09 -17.91
C ALA A 121 -4.94 -2.23 -18.07
N LEU A 122 -6.09 -2.69 -17.58
CA LEU A 122 -7.33 -1.92 -17.54
C LEU A 122 -7.39 -0.93 -16.37
N HIS A 123 -6.48 -1.06 -15.40
CA HIS A 123 -6.45 -0.28 -14.16
C HIS A 123 -5.11 0.48 -14.04
N PRO A 124 -4.88 1.53 -14.85
CA PRO A 124 -3.61 2.25 -14.90
C PRO A 124 -3.21 2.88 -13.55
N GLU A 125 -4.17 3.22 -12.70
CA GLU A 125 -3.91 3.69 -11.35
C GLU A 125 -3.31 2.61 -10.43
N VAL A 126 -3.72 1.35 -10.59
CA VAL A 126 -3.17 0.22 -9.81
C VAL A 126 -1.81 -0.16 -10.36
N GLU A 127 -1.66 -0.17 -11.68
CA GLU A 127 -0.37 -0.37 -12.35
C GLU A 127 0.69 0.61 -11.84
N ARG A 128 0.38 1.91 -11.78
CA ARG A 128 1.31 2.92 -11.24
C ARG A 128 1.72 2.62 -9.80
N LEU A 129 0.80 2.16 -8.96
CA LEU A 129 1.10 1.80 -7.58
C LEU A 129 2.04 0.60 -7.50
N VAL A 130 1.83 -0.41 -8.35
CA VAL A 130 2.70 -1.59 -8.44
C VAL A 130 4.10 -1.21 -8.92
N GLU A 131 4.20 -0.33 -9.93
CA GLU A 131 5.50 0.10 -10.47
C GLU A 131 6.28 1.01 -9.52
N GLN A 132 5.57 1.79 -8.72
CA GLN A 132 6.17 2.65 -7.70
C GLN A 132 6.48 1.89 -6.40
N ALA A 133 5.96 0.67 -6.23
CA ALA A 133 6.05 -0.08 -4.98
C ALA A 133 7.49 -0.28 -4.48
N ASP A 134 8.45 -0.41 -5.40
CA ASP A 134 9.86 -0.64 -5.07
C ASP A 134 10.73 0.62 -5.21
N ARG A 135 10.13 1.78 -5.48
CA ARG A 135 10.82 3.07 -5.64
C ARG A 135 10.42 4.04 -4.54
N GLY A 136 11.26 5.05 -4.27
CA GLY A 136 10.93 6.14 -3.34
C GLY A 136 10.53 5.66 -1.94
N TRP A 137 9.49 6.30 -1.37
CA TRP A 137 9.02 5.98 -0.02
C TRP A 137 8.29 4.62 0.07
N PRO A 138 7.50 4.14 -0.92
CA PRO A 138 6.97 2.77 -0.89
C PRO A 138 8.08 1.72 -0.83
N GLY A 139 9.18 1.92 -1.59
CA GLY A 139 10.34 1.03 -1.53
C GLY A 139 10.96 0.95 -0.12
N LEU A 140 11.03 2.07 0.60
CA LEU A 140 11.47 2.09 2.01
C LEU A 140 10.53 1.31 2.93
N VAL A 141 9.22 1.47 2.73
CA VAL A 141 8.20 0.70 3.48
C VAL A 141 8.36 -0.79 3.20
N ARG A 142 8.51 -1.20 1.93
CA ARG A 142 8.68 -2.61 1.57
C ARG A 142 9.96 -3.21 2.13
N ARG A 143 11.07 -2.46 2.11
CA ARG A 143 12.35 -2.90 2.67
C ARG A 143 12.30 -3.08 4.18
N ASN A 144 11.68 -2.14 4.90
CA ASN A 144 11.62 -2.12 6.37
C ASN A 144 10.19 -1.82 6.88
N PRO A 145 9.22 -2.75 6.72
CA PRO A 145 7.80 -2.47 6.92
C PRO A 145 7.47 -2.02 8.34
N THR A 146 8.02 -2.70 9.35
CA THR A 146 7.78 -2.35 10.75
C THR A 146 8.33 -0.97 11.08
N THR A 147 9.59 -0.69 10.73
CA THR A 147 10.24 0.58 11.07
C THR A 147 9.58 1.76 10.37
N ALA A 148 9.28 1.62 9.07
CA ALA A 148 8.61 2.67 8.31
C ALA A 148 7.22 2.99 8.88
N LEU A 149 6.45 1.95 9.24
CA LEU A 149 5.15 2.12 9.85
C LEU A 149 5.24 2.79 11.23
N LEU A 150 6.15 2.35 12.09
CA LEU A 150 6.35 2.94 13.42
C LEU A 150 6.79 4.41 13.32
N ALA A 151 7.72 4.72 12.41
CA ALA A 151 8.15 6.10 12.18
C ALA A 151 6.98 6.98 11.72
N ALA A 152 6.15 6.49 10.80
CA ALA A 152 4.98 7.22 10.30
C ALA A 152 3.91 7.44 11.40
N ILE A 153 3.70 6.45 12.28
CA ILE A 153 2.78 6.55 13.43
C ILE A 153 3.33 7.50 14.50
N ALA A 154 4.64 7.46 14.78
CA ALA A 154 5.27 8.26 15.82
C ALA A 154 5.41 9.74 15.42
N LEU A 155 5.58 10.05 14.13
CA LEU A 155 5.86 11.39 13.63
C LEU A 155 4.86 12.46 14.13
N PRO A 156 3.53 12.28 14.04
CA PRO A 156 2.58 13.26 14.58
C PRO A 156 2.76 13.48 16.08
N SER A 157 2.93 12.41 16.86
CA SER A 157 3.14 12.51 18.30
C SER A 157 4.43 13.23 18.67
N VAL A 158 5.52 12.99 17.94
CA VAL A 158 6.81 13.68 18.18
C VAL A 158 6.69 15.17 17.88
N VAL A 159 6.10 15.53 16.73
CA VAL A 159 5.91 16.93 16.34
C VAL A 159 5.00 17.65 17.32
N LEU A 160 3.81 17.09 17.57
CA LEU A 160 2.82 17.69 18.47
C LEU A 160 3.29 17.68 19.92
N GLY A 161 4.01 16.64 20.35
CA GLY A 161 4.62 16.55 21.67
C GLY A 161 5.67 17.63 21.89
N THR A 162 6.53 17.86 20.89
CA THR A 162 7.52 18.94 20.93
C THR A 162 6.83 20.30 21.02
N LEU A 163 5.80 20.55 20.20
CA LEU A 163 5.03 21.79 20.24
C LEU A 163 4.32 21.98 21.59
N ASN A 164 3.73 20.91 22.14
CA ASN A 164 3.05 20.94 23.44
C ASN A 164 4.02 21.22 24.59
N VAL A 165 5.22 20.62 24.56
CA VAL A 165 6.28 20.91 25.54
C VAL A 165 6.70 22.38 25.42
N LEU A 166 7.16 22.82 24.25
CA LEU A 166 7.60 24.20 23.99
C LEU A 166 6.56 25.24 24.41
N TYR A 167 5.28 24.92 24.19
CA TYR A 167 4.15 25.71 24.64
C TYR A 167 4.10 25.81 26.18
N ASN A 168 4.02 24.67 26.88
CA ASN A 168 3.92 24.62 28.34
C ASN A 168 5.12 25.29 29.02
N LEU A 169 6.33 25.19 28.44
CA LEU A 169 7.53 25.89 28.94
C LEU A 169 7.28 27.41 29.04
N ARG A 170 6.72 28.02 27.99
CA ARG A 170 6.53 29.48 27.89
C ARG A 170 5.34 30.01 28.69
N ALA A 171 4.26 29.23 28.80
CA ALA A 171 3.00 29.70 29.38
C ALA A 171 2.96 29.58 30.91
N VAL A 172 3.37 28.42 31.44
CA VAL A 172 3.12 28.05 32.85
C VAL A 172 4.42 27.92 33.67
N ILE A 173 5.52 27.44 33.07
CA ILE A 173 6.55 26.75 33.87
C ILE A 173 7.87 27.53 34.00
N GLU A 174 8.23 28.41 33.07
CA GLU A 174 9.34 29.37 33.30
C GLU A 174 9.09 30.27 34.54
N LYS A 175 7.84 30.36 34.98
CA LYS A 175 7.41 31.12 36.17
C LYS A 175 7.34 30.27 37.45
N ASP A 176 7.53 28.95 37.37
CA ASP A 176 7.45 28.04 38.51
C ASP A 176 8.87 27.71 39.05
N PRO A 177 9.17 27.93 40.34
CA PRO A 177 10.42 27.54 40.98
C PRO A 177 10.78 26.04 40.82
N ALA A 178 9.79 25.18 40.57
CA ALA A 178 9.95 23.73 40.42
C ALA A 178 10.32 23.27 38.99
N TRP A 179 10.77 24.17 38.11
CA TRP A 179 11.12 23.88 36.71
C TRP A 179 12.03 22.66 36.50
N GLY A 180 13.06 22.48 37.34
CA GLY A 180 14.02 21.39 37.20
C GLY A 180 13.40 19.99 37.38
N SER A 181 12.43 19.84 38.30
CA SER A 181 11.72 18.57 38.48
C SER A 181 10.73 18.33 37.34
N PHE A 182 10.09 19.38 36.80
CA PHE A 182 9.20 19.27 35.65
C PHE A 182 9.88 18.66 34.42
N GLN A 183 11.08 19.14 34.07
CA GLN A 183 11.81 18.61 32.89
C GLN A 183 12.12 17.12 33.02
N GLN A 184 12.52 16.68 34.22
CA GLN A 184 12.78 15.26 34.51
C GLN A 184 11.50 14.43 34.45
N GLN A 185 10.40 14.93 35.02
CA GLN A 185 9.10 14.27 35.00
C GLN A 185 8.57 14.09 33.57
N VAL A 186 8.57 15.15 32.76
CA VAL A 186 8.16 15.08 31.34
C VAL A 186 9.06 14.14 30.54
N GLY A 187 10.37 14.21 30.76
CA GLY A 187 11.34 13.31 30.13
C GLY A 187 11.04 11.84 30.43
N LEU A 188 10.78 11.51 31.70
CA LEU A 188 10.48 10.15 32.14
C LEU A 188 9.13 9.67 31.61
N VAL A 189 8.06 10.47 31.73
CA VAL A 189 6.71 10.13 31.24
C VAL A 189 6.75 9.87 29.73
N ASN A 190 7.40 10.75 28.96
CA ASN A 190 7.55 10.56 27.52
C ASN A 190 8.39 9.32 27.20
N ALA A 191 9.52 9.10 27.87
CA ALA A 191 10.36 7.93 27.62
C ALA A 191 9.58 6.62 27.82
N VAL A 192 8.81 6.51 28.92
CA VAL A 192 7.96 5.35 29.20
C VAL A 192 6.84 5.22 28.18
N ALA A 193 6.13 6.32 27.88
CA ALA A 193 5.01 6.31 26.92
C ALA A 193 5.46 5.92 25.50
N TYR A 194 6.56 6.48 25.01
CA TYR A 194 7.13 6.14 23.70
C TYR A 194 7.65 4.70 23.67
N ALA A 195 8.37 4.25 24.70
CA ALA A 195 8.87 2.87 24.75
C ALA A 195 7.72 1.85 24.74
N PHE A 196 6.71 2.07 25.59
CA PHE A 196 5.52 1.22 25.64
C PHE A 196 4.73 1.27 24.33
N GLY A 197 4.42 2.47 23.83
CA GLY A 197 3.65 2.67 22.61
C GLY A 197 4.32 2.04 21.39
N LEU A 198 5.61 2.29 21.17
CA LEU A 198 6.36 1.71 20.06
C LEU A 198 6.49 0.19 20.19
N GLY A 199 6.74 -0.33 21.39
CA GLY A 199 6.82 -1.77 21.64
C GLY A 199 5.50 -2.49 21.33
N LEU A 200 4.37 -1.95 21.81
CA LEU A 200 3.04 -2.49 21.56
C LEU A 200 2.68 -2.40 20.06
N LEU A 201 2.96 -1.26 19.42
CA LEU A 201 2.69 -1.09 17.98
C LEU A 201 3.57 -2.00 17.12
N ALA A 202 4.83 -2.23 17.50
CA ALA A 202 5.71 -3.17 16.83
C ALA A 202 5.16 -4.60 16.90
N TRP A 203 4.63 -4.99 18.06
CA TRP A 203 3.95 -6.27 18.25
C TRP A 203 2.68 -6.38 17.38
N LEU A 204 1.84 -5.33 17.36
CA LEU A 204 0.64 -5.27 16.54
C LEU A 204 0.92 -5.23 15.02
N ALA A 205 2.08 -4.73 14.61
CA ALA A 205 2.50 -4.63 13.21
C ALA A 205 3.03 -5.94 12.63
N ARG A 206 3.21 -7.00 13.43
CA ARG A 206 3.73 -8.30 12.97
C ARG A 206 2.96 -8.89 11.78
N PRO A 207 1.60 -8.94 11.74
CA PRO A 207 0.86 -9.47 10.60
C PRO A 207 1.09 -8.66 9.32
N PHE A 208 1.14 -7.33 9.42
CA PHE A 208 1.48 -6.45 8.31
C PHE A 208 2.88 -6.75 7.75
N ALA A 209 3.90 -6.82 8.62
CA ALA A 209 5.25 -7.13 8.20
C ALA A 209 5.38 -8.54 7.59
N ARG A 210 4.64 -9.53 8.10
CA ARG A 210 4.57 -10.88 7.52
C ARG A 210 3.97 -10.85 6.12
N ALA A 211 2.86 -10.14 5.90
CA ALA A 211 2.24 -10.02 4.59
C ALA A 211 3.17 -9.40 3.54
N VAL A 212 3.84 -8.29 3.89
CA VAL A 212 4.78 -7.61 3.00
C VAL A 212 6.00 -8.48 2.67
N ARG A 213 6.58 -9.14 3.68
CA ARG A 213 7.74 -10.02 3.48
C ARG A 213 7.40 -11.25 2.65
N ALA A 214 6.23 -11.86 2.88
CA ALA A 214 5.76 -12.99 2.08
C ALA A 214 5.62 -12.61 0.60
N ASP A 215 5.04 -11.45 0.30
CA ASP A 215 4.94 -10.97 -1.08
C ASP A 215 6.32 -10.69 -1.70
N ILE A 216 7.24 -10.04 -0.99
CA ILE A 216 8.61 -9.81 -1.50
C ILE A 216 9.32 -11.15 -1.77
N ALA A 217 9.14 -12.15 -0.91
CA ALA A 217 9.69 -13.50 -1.08
C ALA A 217 8.97 -14.33 -2.15
N GLY A 218 7.90 -13.80 -2.75
CA GLY A 218 7.07 -14.51 -3.72
C GLY A 218 6.26 -15.67 -3.15
N GLN A 219 6.02 -15.67 -1.84
CA GLN A 219 5.24 -16.65 -1.12
C GLN A 219 3.76 -16.26 -1.07
N ALA A 220 2.89 -17.23 -0.82
CA ALA A 220 1.47 -16.99 -0.62
C ALA A 220 1.23 -16.10 0.62
N VAL A 221 0.45 -15.04 0.45
CA VAL A 221 0.12 -14.10 1.53
C VAL A 221 -1.18 -14.54 2.20
N ALA A 222 -1.17 -14.68 3.53
CA ALA A 222 -2.34 -15.07 4.29
C ALA A 222 -3.42 -13.96 4.27
N PRO A 223 -4.68 -14.24 3.86
CA PRO A 223 -5.73 -13.23 3.80
C PRO A 223 -6.03 -12.59 5.16
N GLY A 224 -5.89 -13.36 6.25
CA GLY A 224 -6.03 -12.88 7.63
C GLY A 224 -4.98 -11.84 8.03
N ASP A 225 -3.77 -11.92 7.49
CA ASP A 225 -2.71 -10.93 7.76
C ASP A 225 -3.02 -9.60 7.08
N VAL A 226 -3.53 -9.63 5.85
CA VAL A 226 -3.99 -8.44 5.12
C VAL A 226 -5.17 -7.79 5.85
N ALA A 227 -6.19 -8.58 6.23
CA ALA A 227 -7.33 -8.06 6.98
C ALA A 227 -6.91 -7.43 8.32
N THR A 228 -5.96 -8.06 9.03
CA THR A 228 -5.43 -7.52 10.28
C THR A 228 -4.60 -6.25 10.07
N ALA A 229 -3.83 -6.18 8.98
CA ALA A 229 -3.07 -4.99 8.61
C ALA A 229 -4.02 -3.80 8.33
N LEU A 230 -5.14 -4.02 7.64
CA LEU A 230 -6.14 -2.96 7.41
C LEU A 230 -6.85 -2.47 8.68
N ASP A 231 -6.87 -3.27 9.75
CA ASP A 231 -7.39 -2.87 11.06
C ASP A 231 -6.33 -2.12 11.92
N LEU A 232 -5.05 -2.15 11.54
CA LEU A 232 -3.94 -1.58 12.30
C LEU A 232 -3.99 -0.04 12.45
N PRO A 233 -4.43 0.76 11.46
CA PRO A 233 -4.59 2.21 11.64
C PRO A 233 -5.49 2.58 12.84
N ARG A 234 -6.58 1.84 13.05
CA ARG A 234 -7.42 2.02 14.24
C ARG A 234 -6.64 1.70 15.51
N ARG A 235 -5.94 0.57 15.53
CA ARG A 235 -5.18 0.14 16.71
C ARG A 235 -4.10 1.17 17.05
N ALA A 236 -3.48 1.79 16.06
CA ALA A 236 -2.54 2.89 16.24
C ALA A 236 -3.20 4.07 16.97
N ALA A 237 -4.35 4.56 16.48
CA ALA A 237 -5.10 5.62 17.16
C ALA A 237 -5.51 5.24 18.59
N CYS A 238 -5.97 4.00 18.81
CA CYS A 238 -6.35 3.49 20.14
C CYS A 238 -5.17 3.29 21.10
N VAL A 239 -3.93 3.27 20.62
CA VAL A 239 -2.72 3.28 21.48
C VAL A 239 -2.27 4.72 21.73
N VAL A 240 -2.25 5.55 20.68
CA VAL A 240 -1.76 6.93 20.77
C VAL A 240 -2.66 7.79 21.65
N LEU A 241 -3.98 7.80 21.44
CA LEU A 241 -4.87 8.70 22.18
C LEU A 241 -4.83 8.46 23.71
N PRO A 242 -4.94 7.22 24.22
CA PRO A 242 -4.84 6.99 25.66
C PRO A 242 -3.48 7.39 26.25
N LEU A 243 -2.38 7.15 25.54
CA LEU A 243 -1.04 7.55 26.03
C LEU A 243 -0.94 9.06 26.17
N TRP A 244 -1.55 9.82 25.24
CA TRP A 244 -1.69 11.26 25.39
C TRP A 244 -2.56 11.61 26.61
N VAL A 245 -3.81 11.12 26.68
CA VAL A 245 -4.71 11.45 27.81
C VAL A 245 -4.06 11.13 29.17
N LEU A 246 -3.42 9.97 29.30
CA LEU A 246 -2.69 9.57 30.51
C LEU A 246 -1.49 10.48 30.79
N GLY A 247 -0.74 10.89 29.77
CA GLY A 247 0.35 11.85 29.93
C GLY A 247 -0.12 13.21 30.45
N GLY A 248 -1.31 13.66 30.04
CA GLY A 248 -1.92 14.89 30.54
C GLY A 248 -2.37 14.83 32.00
N LEU A 249 -2.70 13.62 32.48
CA LEU A 249 -3.05 13.37 33.88
C LEU A 249 -1.81 13.13 34.76
N ALA A 250 -0.73 12.60 34.19
CA ALA A 250 0.46 12.20 34.93
C ALA A 250 1.07 13.38 35.70
N PHE A 251 1.16 14.56 35.09
CA PHE A 251 1.80 15.73 35.72
C PHE A 251 0.98 16.31 36.89
N PRO A 252 -0.31 16.66 36.73
CA PRO A 252 -1.12 17.15 37.84
C PRO A 252 -1.19 16.17 39.01
N VAL A 253 -1.34 14.86 38.72
CA VAL A 253 -1.35 13.81 39.76
C VAL A 253 -0.02 13.74 40.49
N TRP A 254 1.10 13.73 39.76
CA TRP A 254 2.43 13.69 40.37
C TRP A 254 2.62 14.88 41.31
N ARG A 255 2.28 16.09 40.85
CA ARG A 255 2.44 17.30 41.65
C ARG A 255 1.58 17.30 42.92
N SER A 256 0.35 16.79 42.84
CA SER A 256 -0.51 16.60 44.01
C SER A 256 0.06 15.58 45.01
N LEU A 257 0.74 14.53 44.54
CA LEU A 257 1.39 13.53 45.41
C LEU A 257 2.63 14.10 46.12
N GLU A 258 3.33 15.05 45.52
CA GLU A 258 4.46 15.77 46.13
C GLU A 258 4.02 16.88 47.12
N GLY A 259 2.71 16.97 47.44
CA GLY A 259 2.16 17.99 48.33
C GLY A 259 2.04 19.37 47.68
N GLY A 260 2.10 19.44 46.35
CA GLY A 260 1.87 20.68 45.60
C GLY A 260 0.41 21.05 45.46
N ASP A 261 0.11 22.33 45.66
CA ASP A 261 -1.22 22.85 45.36
C ASP A 261 -1.33 23.14 43.86
N VAL A 262 -2.23 22.43 43.16
CA VAL A 262 -2.48 22.61 41.73
C VAL A 262 -3.89 23.16 41.59
N SER A 263 -4.01 24.39 41.09
CA SER A 263 -5.32 25.01 40.90
C SER A 263 -6.20 24.19 39.95
N GLY A 264 -7.51 24.20 40.17
CA GLY A 264 -8.47 23.52 39.27
C GLY A 264 -8.39 24.01 37.82
N ALA A 265 -8.00 25.28 37.62
CA ALA A 265 -7.74 25.86 36.31
C ALA A 265 -6.52 25.22 35.63
N ALA A 266 -5.40 25.05 36.34
CA ALA A 266 -4.21 24.37 35.82
C ALA A 266 -4.49 22.90 35.49
N TRP A 267 -5.24 22.19 36.34
CA TRP A 267 -5.72 20.83 36.06
C TRP A 267 -6.51 20.76 34.74
N SER A 268 -7.49 21.65 34.58
CA SER A 268 -8.33 21.72 33.39
C SER A 268 -7.51 22.05 32.14
N HIS A 269 -6.56 22.99 32.26
CA HIS A 269 -5.66 23.40 31.20
C HIS A 269 -4.82 22.21 30.67
N PHE A 270 -4.10 21.50 31.54
CA PHE A 270 -3.25 20.38 31.15
C PHE A 270 -4.06 19.23 30.55
N VAL A 271 -5.20 18.88 31.14
CA VAL A 271 -6.02 17.76 30.65
C VAL A 271 -6.65 18.09 29.30
N VAL A 272 -7.23 19.28 29.14
CA VAL A 272 -7.91 19.69 27.90
C VAL A 272 -6.90 19.85 26.77
N SER A 273 -5.82 20.62 26.98
CA SER A 273 -4.79 20.85 25.96
C SER A 273 -4.18 19.52 25.49
N ASN A 274 -3.78 18.66 26.42
CA ASN A 274 -3.13 17.40 26.09
C ASN A 274 -4.10 16.40 25.43
N THR A 275 -5.39 16.45 25.77
CA THR A 275 -6.43 15.67 25.08
C THR A 275 -6.61 16.14 23.64
N LEU A 276 -6.66 17.45 23.40
CA LEU A 276 -6.78 18.01 22.05
C LEU A 276 -5.56 17.68 21.18
N PHE A 277 -4.34 17.84 21.71
CA PHE A 277 -3.12 17.36 21.05
C PHE A 277 -3.14 15.85 20.81
N GLY A 278 -3.65 15.07 21.77
CA GLY A 278 -3.82 13.63 21.64
C GLY A 278 -4.77 13.22 20.51
N VAL A 279 -5.87 13.95 20.31
CA VAL A 279 -6.79 13.71 19.18
C VAL A 279 -6.09 14.00 17.85
N LEU A 280 -5.35 15.10 17.74
CA LEU A 280 -4.56 15.42 16.53
C LEU A 280 -3.48 14.37 16.26
N ALA A 281 -2.77 13.93 17.30
CA ALA A 281 -1.72 12.92 17.17
C ALA A 281 -2.30 11.55 16.77
N ALA A 282 -3.43 11.14 17.37
CA ALA A 282 -4.07 9.87 17.07
C ALA A 282 -4.68 9.82 15.66
N THR A 283 -5.28 10.93 15.21
CA THR A 283 -5.82 11.04 13.84
C THR A 283 -4.69 11.08 12.81
N GLY A 284 -3.62 11.82 13.07
CA GLY A 284 -2.39 11.78 12.25
C GLY A 284 -1.80 10.37 12.18
N ALA A 285 -1.67 9.68 13.31
CA ALA A 285 -1.18 8.30 13.38
C ALA A 285 -2.06 7.35 12.56
N PHE A 286 -3.39 7.50 12.64
CA PHE A 286 -4.33 6.72 11.84
C PHE A 286 -4.09 6.90 10.33
N PHE A 287 -4.07 8.15 9.84
CA PHE A 287 -3.95 8.42 8.40
C PHE A 287 -2.57 8.06 7.86
N ASN A 288 -1.51 8.31 8.63
CA ASN A 288 -0.15 7.91 8.27
C ASN A 288 -0.03 6.38 8.18
N ALA A 289 -0.56 5.66 9.17
CA ALA A 289 -0.59 4.19 9.15
C ALA A 289 -1.40 3.65 7.96
N ALA A 290 -2.59 4.20 7.71
CA ALA A 290 -3.44 3.79 6.60
C ALA A 290 -2.73 4.01 5.25
N THR A 291 -2.04 5.14 5.09
CA THR A 291 -1.29 5.47 3.87
C THR A 291 -0.11 4.52 3.67
N VAL A 292 0.70 4.30 4.70
CA VAL A 292 1.84 3.36 4.65
C VAL A 292 1.37 1.94 4.29
N ILE A 293 0.28 1.49 4.90
CA ILE A 293 -0.23 0.14 4.71
C ILE A 293 -0.87 -0.02 3.33
N VAL A 294 -1.81 0.84 2.96
CA VAL A 294 -2.59 0.70 1.72
C VAL A 294 -1.77 1.07 0.50
N VAL A 295 -1.17 2.26 0.50
CA VAL A 295 -0.44 2.81 -0.66
C VAL A 295 1.00 2.31 -0.70
N GLY A 296 1.68 2.28 0.46
CA GLY A 296 3.11 1.97 0.51
C GLY A 296 3.46 0.49 0.43
N ALA A 297 2.51 -0.41 0.68
CA ALA A 297 2.83 -1.82 0.91
C ALA A 297 1.83 -2.82 0.36
N LEU A 298 0.53 -2.63 0.59
CA LEU A 298 -0.49 -3.63 0.23
C LEU A 298 -0.99 -3.49 -1.22
N ALA A 299 -0.78 -2.36 -1.89
CA ALA A 299 -1.12 -2.22 -3.30
C ALA A 299 -0.50 -3.34 -4.19
N PRO A 300 0.82 -3.63 -4.14
CA PRO A 300 1.40 -4.75 -4.89
C PRO A 300 0.94 -6.13 -4.39
N VAL A 301 0.60 -6.26 -3.10
CA VAL A 301 0.12 -7.51 -2.50
C VAL A 301 -1.28 -7.89 -3.01
N LEU A 302 -2.13 -6.88 -3.20
CA LEU A 302 -3.53 -7.04 -3.63
C LEU A 302 -3.69 -6.94 -5.15
N ALA A 303 -2.71 -6.40 -5.85
CA ALA A 303 -2.73 -6.33 -7.30
C ALA A 303 -2.38 -7.69 -7.93
N PRO A 304 -2.96 -8.00 -9.11
CA PRO A 304 -2.53 -9.12 -9.94
C PRO A 304 -1.00 -9.18 -10.12
N PRO A 305 -0.39 -10.38 -10.19
CA PRO A 305 -1.01 -11.67 -10.49
C PRO A 305 -1.27 -12.60 -9.27
N ARG A 306 -1.01 -12.16 -8.03
CA ARG A 306 -1.02 -13.03 -6.85
C ARG A 306 -2.37 -12.98 -6.12
N PRO A 307 -3.07 -14.13 -5.98
CA PRO A 307 -4.47 -14.17 -5.57
C PRO A 307 -4.61 -14.04 -4.05
N VAL A 308 -4.64 -12.82 -3.52
CA VAL A 308 -5.20 -12.59 -2.18
C VAL A 308 -6.66 -12.14 -2.35
N PRO A 309 -7.65 -12.89 -1.81
CA PRO A 309 -9.03 -12.47 -1.84
C PRO A 309 -9.20 -11.06 -1.27
N TRP A 310 -9.97 -10.24 -1.98
CA TRP A 310 -10.24 -8.87 -1.54
C TRP A 310 -10.88 -8.87 -0.14
N PRO A 311 -10.26 -8.21 0.86
CA PRO A 311 -10.74 -8.23 2.24
C PRO A 311 -11.89 -7.21 2.45
N ASP A 312 -13.04 -7.44 1.81
CA ASP A 312 -14.15 -6.47 1.71
C ASP A 312 -14.60 -5.93 3.08
N ALA A 313 -14.80 -6.81 4.06
CA ALA A 313 -15.21 -6.41 5.40
C ALA A 313 -14.17 -5.52 6.10
N ALA A 314 -12.88 -5.81 5.94
CA ALA A 314 -11.81 -5.01 6.55
C ALA A 314 -11.65 -3.66 5.85
N ALA A 315 -11.72 -3.62 4.52
CA ALA A 315 -11.68 -2.38 3.73
C ALA A 315 -12.84 -1.45 4.09
N LYS A 316 -14.08 -1.98 4.19
CA LYS A 316 -15.25 -1.21 4.64
C LYS A 316 -15.10 -0.67 6.06
N ARG A 317 -14.52 -1.47 6.99
CA ARG A 317 -14.24 -1.00 8.36
C ARG A 317 -13.21 0.13 8.36
N LEU A 318 -12.14 0.02 7.58
CA LEU A 318 -11.13 1.07 7.45
C LEU A 318 -11.75 2.37 6.94
N GLN A 319 -12.58 2.31 5.89
CA GLN A 319 -13.25 3.48 5.32
C GLN A 319 -14.20 4.17 6.32
N ARG A 320 -15.04 3.41 7.03
CA ARG A 320 -15.93 3.97 8.07
C ARG A 320 -15.13 4.65 9.20
N ARG A 321 -14.03 4.03 9.63
CA ARG A 321 -13.18 4.59 10.69
C ARG A 321 -12.39 5.81 10.22
N ALA A 322 -12.00 5.85 8.95
CA ALA A 322 -11.38 7.01 8.35
C ALA A 322 -12.34 8.22 8.36
N GLN A 323 -13.64 8.01 8.13
CA GLN A 323 -14.65 9.08 8.27
C GLN A 323 -14.76 9.58 9.72
N VAL A 324 -14.75 8.68 10.70
CA VAL A 324 -14.78 9.05 12.13
C VAL A 324 -13.53 9.84 12.53
N CYS A 325 -12.33 9.37 12.14
CA CYS A 325 -11.08 10.06 12.44
C CYS A 325 -10.98 11.41 11.73
N PHE A 326 -11.50 11.50 10.52
CA PHE A 326 -11.63 12.76 9.78
C PHE A 326 -12.52 13.75 10.55
N GLY A 327 -13.72 13.32 10.96
CA GLY A 327 -14.63 14.14 11.77
C GLY A 327 -14.01 14.59 13.10
N ALA A 328 -13.25 13.70 13.76
CA ALA A 328 -12.51 14.06 14.97
C ALA A 328 -11.45 15.14 14.71
N SER A 329 -10.74 15.08 13.58
CA SER A 329 -9.76 16.11 13.19
C SER A 329 -10.42 17.47 12.93
N VAL A 330 -11.61 17.46 12.31
CA VAL A 330 -12.42 18.66 12.06
C VAL A 330 -12.89 19.29 13.37
N ALA A 331 -13.24 18.48 14.37
CA ALA A 331 -13.77 18.99 15.64
C ALA A 331 -12.73 19.77 16.45
N VAL A 332 -11.44 19.45 16.33
CA VAL A 332 -10.38 20.07 17.17
C VAL A 332 -10.31 21.59 17.02
N PRO A 333 -10.27 22.19 15.81
CA PRO A 333 -10.35 23.64 15.65
C PRO A 333 -11.53 24.28 16.38
N PHE A 334 -12.73 23.73 16.26
CA PHE A 334 -13.94 24.29 16.88
C PHE A 334 -13.88 24.19 18.40
N VAL A 335 -13.49 23.02 18.93
CA VAL A 335 -13.33 22.82 20.38
C VAL A 335 -12.24 23.76 20.91
N SER A 336 -11.17 23.98 20.15
CA SER A 336 -10.10 24.91 20.53
C SER A 336 -10.62 26.36 20.59
N VAL A 337 -11.41 26.80 19.61
CA VAL A 337 -12.02 28.14 19.61
C VAL A 337 -13.00 28.32 20.77
N VAL A 338 -13.82 27.31 21.06
CA VAL A 338 -14.75 27.36 22.21
C VAL A 338 -13.98 27.33 23.53
N ALA A 339 -12.97 26.48 23.66
CA ALA A 339 -12.12 26.47 24.86
C ALA A 339 -11.44 27.83 25.08
N ASN A 340 -10.99 28.49 24.00
CA ASN A 340 -10.39 29.81 24.05
C ASN A 340 -11.27 30.87 24.73
N THR A 341 -12.60 30.81 24.57
CA THR A 341 -13.51 31.83 25.12
C THR A 341 -13.66 31.77 26.64
N PHE A 342 -13.30 30.65 27.26
CA PHE A 342 -13.40 30.44 28.71
C PHE A 342 -12.06 30.59 29.42
N MET A 343 -10.97 30.82 28.67
CA MET A 343 -9.61 30.80 29.21
C MET A 343 -9.12 32.22 29.55
N PRO A 344 -8.29 32.36 30.60
CA PRO A 344 -7.64 33.62 30.95
C PRO A 344 -6.92 34.25 29.75
N HIS A 345 -6.84 35.59 29.71
CA HIS A 345 -6.28 36.33 28.57
C HIS A 345 -4.83 35.94 28.22
N ASP A 346 -4.04 35.54 29.21
CA ASP A 346 -2.66 35.06 29.04
C ASP A 346 -2.58 33.66 28.40
N GLU A 347 -3.67 32.90 28.35
CA GLU A 347 -3.76 31.57 27.73
C GLU A 347 -4.43 31.59 26.34
N GLN A 348 -5.02 32.71 25.90
CA GLN A 348 -5.83 32.74 24.67
C GLN A 348 -5.02 32.54 23.37
N ALA A 349 -3.78 33.00 23.32
CA ALA A 349 -2.91 32.83 22.14
C ALA A 349 -2.68 31.34 21.79
N VAL A 350 -2.83 30.46 22.77
CA VAL A 350 -2.54 29.03 22.68
C VAL A 350 -3.64 28.29 21.95
N TYR A 351 -4.87 28.53 22.35
CA TYR A 351 -6.03 27.92 21.73
C TYR A 351 -6.24 28.44 20.31
N LEU A 352 -5.74 29.64 20.00
CA LEU A 352 -5.59 30.13 18.62
C LEU A 352 -4.58 29.28 17.83
N VAL A 353 -3.37 29.06 18.37
CA VAL A 353 -2.35 28.19 17.72
C VAL A 353 -2.85 26.76 17.56
N LEU A 354 -3.52 26.21 18.57
CA LEU A 354 -4.12 24.88 18.53
C LEU A 354 -5.25 24.79 17.48
N GLY A 355 -6.04 25.86 17.35
CA GLY A 355 -7.01 26.02 16.28
C GLY A 355 -6.36 25.98 14.90
N LEU A 356 -5.28 26.74 14.70
CA LEU A 356 -4.51 26.76 13.44
C LEU A 356 -3.87 25.39 13.14
N LEU A 357 -3.25 24.75 14.12
CA LEU A 357 -2.71 23.39 13.99
C LEU A 357 -3.80 22.39 13.64
N GLY A 358 -4.99 22.54 14.23
CA GLY A 358 -6.15 21.73 13.89
C GLY A 358 -6.59 21.93 12.43
N VAL A 359 -6.54 23.16 11.89
CA VAL A 359 -6.86 23.43 10.48
C VAL A 359 -5.83 22.77 9.56
N VAL A 360 -4.55 22.84 9.89
CA VAL A 360 -3.48 22.17 9.13
C VAL A 360 -3.65 20.65 9.18
N ALA A 361 -3.89 20.09 10.36
CA ALA A 361 -4.12 18.66 10.56
C ALA A 361 -5.36 18.18 9.80
N PHE A 362 -6.43 18.98 9.78
CA PHE A 362 -7.62 18.75 8.97
C PHE A 362 -7.30 18.68 7.48
N GLY A 363 -6.55 19.66 6.93
CA GLY A 363 -6.17 19.66 5.52
C GLY A 363 -5.32 18.44 5.14
N LEU A 364 -4.36 18.06 5.99
CA LEU A 364 -3.57 16.84 5.81
C LEU A 364 -4.44 15.57 5.91
N ALA A 365 -5.33 15.49 6.90
CA ALA A 365 -6.26 14.38 7.05
C ALA A 365 -7.17 14.24 5.83
N TRP A 366 -7.63 15.33 5.23
CA TRP A 366 -8.43 15.32 4.00
C TRP A 366 -7.65 14.73 2.82
N LEU A 367 -6.41 15.18 2.59
CA LEU A 367 -5.56 14.68 1.51
C LEU A 367 -5.28 13.18 1.67
N LEU A 368 -4.92 12.75 2.88
CA LEU A 368 -4.62 11.34 3.16
C LEU A 368 -5.89 10.47 3.12
N HIS A 369 -7.02 10.98 3.58
CA HIS A 369 -8.31 10.30 3.48
C HIS A 369 -8.69 10.03 2.02
N ASP A 370 -8.59 11.05 1.16
CA ASP A 370 -8.93 10.93 -0.25
C ASP A 370 -7.96 10.00 -0.99
N LEU A 371 -6.66 10.09 -0.70
CA LEU A 371 -5.66 9.17 -1.25
C LEU A 371 -5.97 7.71 -0.89
N VAL A 372 -6.15 7.41 0.40
CA VAL A 372 -6.45 6.04 0.86
C VAL A 372 -7.76 5.52 0.26
N ARG A 373 -8.80 6.37 0.19
CA ARG A 373 -10.10 6.01 -0.39
C ARG A 373 -9.98 5.65 -1.88
N ARG A 374 -9.35 6.52 -2.68
CA ARG A 374 -9.14 6.28 -4.12
C ARG A 374 -8.34 5.00 -4.37
N THR A 375 -7.28 4.76 -3.59
CA THR A 375 -6.48 3.54 -3.72
C THR A 375 -7.28 2.29 -3.38
N LEU A 376 -8.08 2.30 -2.30
CA LEU A 376 -8.93 1.15 -1.95
C LEU A 376 -9.99 0.88 -3.03
N GLU A 377 -10.62 1.92 -3.58
CA GLU A 377 -11.59 1.78 -4.67
C GLU A 377 -10.95 1.20 -5.95
N ALA A 378 -9.76 1.67 -6.30
CA ALA A 378 -9.00 1.15 -7.44
C ALA A 378 -8.62 -0.33 -7.27
N LEU A 379 -8.05 -0.70 -6.12
CA LEU A 379 -7.70 -2.09 -5.82
C LEU A 379 -8.93 -3.01 -5.77
N ARG A 380 -10.05 -2.51 -5.22
CA ARG A 380 -11.32 -3.26 -5.22
C ARG A 380 -11.81 -3.54 -6.64
N ARG A 381 -11.73 -2.56 -7.55
CA ARG A 381 -12.15 -2.77 -8.95
C ARG A 381 -11.26 -3.80 -9.64
N ALA A 382 -9.94 -3.67 -9.51
CA ALA A 382 -8.98 -4.59 -10.10
C ALA A 382 -9.17 -6.05 -9.61
N THR A 383 -9.54 -6.24 -8.34
CA THR A 383 -9.82 -7.57 -7.78
C THR A 383 -11.24 -8.08 -8.06
N ALA A 384 -12.25 -7.21 -8.17
CA ALA A 384 -13.63 -7.62 -8.43
C ALA A 384 -13.84 -8.16 -9.84
N ASP A 385 -13.12 -7.62 -10.83
CA ASP A 385 -13.12 -8.14 -12.21
C ASP A 385 -12.61 -9.59 -12.30
N GLU A 386 -11.90 -10.07 -11.27
CA GLU A 386 -11.48 -11.48 -11.16
C GLU A 386 -12.63 -12.40 -10.75
N ALA A 387 -13.47 -11.98 -9.79
CA ALA A 387 -14.55 -12.81 -9.26
C ALA A 387 -15.73 -12.96 -10.25
N GLY A 388 -15.92 -11.98 -11.13
CA GLY A 388 -16.98 -12.01 -12.15
C GLY A 388 -16.68 -12.87 -13.38
N GLY A 389 -15.41 -13.18 -13.66
CA GLY A 389 -14.97 -13.91 -14.84
C GLY A 389 -14.90 -15.44 -14.70
N GLY A 390 -15.38 -15.99 -13.58
CA GLY A 390 -15.42 -17.43 -13.31
C GLY A 390 -16.81 -18.06 -13.45
N ARG A 391 -17.71 -17.45 -14.23
CA ARG A 391 -19.05 -17.97 -14.53
C ARG A 391 -19.17 -18.39 -15.98
#